data_AF-A0A1B0ZRZ0-F1
#
_entry.id   AF-A0A1B0ZRZ0-F1
#
_cell.length_a   1.000
_cell.length_b   1.000
_cell.length_c   1.000
_cell.angle_alpha   90.00
_cell.angle_beta   90.00
_cell.angle_gamma   90.00
#
_symmetry.space_group_name_H-M   'P 1'
#
loop_
_entity.id
_entity.type
_entity.pdbx_description
1 polymer ?
#
loop_
_entity_poly.entity_id
_entity_poly.type
_entity_poly.pdbx_seq_one_letter_code
_entity_poly.pdbx_strand_id
1 'polypeptide(L)'
;MDGPTVGRPVEIRAYAERVEFWQDGKIVGQHARAFGRDKAIYDPLHYIPVLARKPGALRNGAPFKDWELSSAIRRIQHKLGKAPNGDRQMVQILSIIPTDG
;
A
#
# COMPACT_ATOMS: atom_id res chain seq x y z
N MET A 1 -17.94 -2.22 7.21
CA MET A 1 -16.97 -1.66 6.25
C MET A 1 -16.36 -0.46 6.96
N ASP A 2 -15.25 -0.68 7.67
CA ASP A 2 -14.63 0.33 8.52
C ASP A 2 -13.81 1.27 7.61
N GLY A 3 -14.19 2.55 7.56
CA GLY A 3 -13.52 3.55 6.74
C GLY A 3 -12.10 3.84 7.25
N PRO A 4 -11.21 4.39 6.40
CA PRO A 4 -9.81 4.57 6.74
C PRO A 4 -9.65 5.60 7.85
N THR A 5 -8.96 5.16 8.88
CA THR A 5 -8.84 5.84 10.16
C THR A 5 -7.73 6.90 10.10
N VAL A 6 -8.00 7.99 9.38
CA VAL A 6 -7.10 9.15 9.36
C VAL A 6 -7.30 9.95 10.66
N GLY A 7 -6.21 10.21 11.37
CA GLY A 7 -6.20 11.11 12.54
C GLY A 7 -6.54 10.47 13.89
N ARG A 8 -6.72 9.14 13.96
CA ARG A 8 -6.80 8.45 15.25
C ARG A 8 -5.43 7.91 15.68
N PRO A 9 -5.11 7.92 16.99
CA PRO A 9 -3.91 7.29 17.50
C PRO A 9 -3.81 5.82 17.07
N VAL A 10 -2.59 5.37 16.81
CA VAL A 10 -2.24 3.98 16.54
C VAL A 10 -1.23 3.55 17.59
N GLU A 11 -1.42 2.38 18.18
CA GLU A 11 -0.45 1.76 19.07
C GLU A 11 0.56 0.96 18.23
N ILE A 12 1.85 1.10 18.52
CA ILE A 12 2.91 0.35 17.87
C ILE A 12 3.47 -0.67 18.85
N ARG A 13 3.39 -1.95 18.50
CA ARG A 13 4.01 -3.05 19.25
C ARG A 13 5.22 -3.57 18.49
N ALA A 14 6.42 -3.36 19.03
CA ALA A 14 7.67 -3.78 18.42
C ALA A 14 8.19 -5.08 19.07
N TYR A 15 8.03 -6.20 18.38
CA TYR A 15 8.55 -7.51 18.76
C TYR A 15 9.96 -7.74 18.20
N ALA A 16 10.59 -8.87 18.51
CA ALA A 16 11.92 -9.20 17.99
C ALA A 16 11.94 -9.28 16.45
N GLU A 17 10.93 -9.91 15.83
CA GLU A 17 10.91 -10.19 14.39
C GLU A 17 9.95 -9.29 13.59
N ARG A 18 9.03 -8.59 14.27
CA ARG A 18 7.96 -7.83 13.63
C ARG A 18 7.55 -6.59 14.39
N VAL A 19 6.96 -5.64 13.68
CA VAL A 19 6.29 -4.47 14.22
C VAL A 19 4.82 -4.55 13.82
N GLU A 20 3.93 -4.41 14.79
CA GLU A 20 2.49 -4.40 14.59
C GLU A 20 1.92 -3.01 14.88
N PHE A 21 0.94 -2.61 14.08
CA PHE A 21 0.19 -1.38 14.19
C PHE A 21 -1.23 -1.73 14.61
N TRP A 22 -1.66 -1.22 15.76
CA TRP A 22 -2.92 -1.55 16.38
C TRP A 22 -3.84 -0.34 16.47
N GLN A 23 -5.12 -0.56 16.23
CA GLN A 23 -6.15 0.45 16.36
C GLN A 23 -7.46 -0.20 16.80
N ASP A 24 -8.09 0.36 17.83
CA ASP A 24 -9.36 -0.14 18.39
C ASP A 24 -9.33 -1.66 18.67
N GLY A 25 -8.18 -2.16 19.13
CA GLY A 25 -7.96 -3.58 19.46
C GLY A 25 -7.75 -4.51 18.26
N LYS A 26 -7.64 -3.98 17.03
CA LYS A 26 -7.38 -4.74 15.80
C LYS A 26 -6.00 -4.40 15.21
N ILE A 27 -5.34 -5.38 14.59
CA ILE A 27 -4.15 -5.12 13.79
C ILE A 27 -4.58 -4.44 12.49
N VAL A 28 -3.98 -3.29 12.18
CA VAL A 28 -4.19 -2.53 10.94
C VAL A 28 -2.96 -2.54 10.03
N GLY A 29 -1.84 -3.10 10.51
CA GLY A 29 -0.64 -3.30 9.72
C GLY A 29 0.38 -4.15 10.47
N GLN A 30 1.15 -4.95 9.74
CA GLN A 30 2.23 -5.75 10.29
C GLN A 30 3.41 -5.72 9.31
N HIS A 31 4.61 -5.54 9.84
CA HIS A 31 5.83 -5.52 9.04
C HIS A 31 6.95 -6.32 9.73
N ALA A 32 7.81 -6.97 8.95
CA ALA A 32 9.04 -7.52 9.46
C ALA A 32 9.90 -6.41 10.09
N ARG A 33 10.51 -6.69 11.24
CA ARG A 33 11.37 -5.71 11.93
C ARG A 33 12.67 -5.55 11.17
N ALA A 34 13.00 -4.31 10.82
CA ALA A 34 14.29 -3.95 10.25
C ALA A 34 15.19 -3.34 11.33
N PHE A 35 16.47 -3.72 11.31
CA PHE A 35 17.50 -3.18 12.20
C PHE A 35 18.38 -2.17 11.45
N GLY A 36 18.95 -1.20 12.17
CA GLY A 36 19.76 -0.10 11.62
C GLY A 36 19.07 1.26 11.69
N ARG A 37 19.64 2.27 11.02
CA ARG A 37 19.09 3.63 10.92
C ARG A 37 18.69 3.96 9.49
N ASP A 38 17.82 4.95 9.34
CA ASP A 38 17.42 5.53 8.05
C ASP A 38 16.84 4.52 7.04
N LYS A 39 16.13 3.51 7.54
CA LYS A 39 15.39 2.54 6.72
C LYS A 39 13.95 3.02 6.49
N ALA A 40 13.60 3.26 5.24
CA ALA A 40 12.21 3.41 4.79
C ALA A 40 11.83 2.15 4.00
N ILE A 41 11.00 1.29 4.60
CA ILE A 41 10.53 0.06 3.98
C ILE A 41 9.04 0.21 3.76
N TYR A 42 8.61 0.02 2.52
CA TYR A 42 7.22 0.09 2.14
C TYR A 42 6.73 -1.29 1.72
N ASP A 43 5.56 -1.68 2.22
CA ASP A 43 4.74 -2.67 1.54
C ASP A 43 3.73 -1.91 0.65
N PRO A 44 3.84 -1.98 -0.69
CA PRO A 44 2.94 -1.28 -1.60
C PRO A 44 1.47 -1.70 -1.44
N LEU A 45 1.20 -2.95 -1.01
CA LEU A 45 -0.17 -3.47 -0.87
C LEU A 45 -0.96 -2.72 0.20
N HIS A 46 -0.30 -2.32 1.29
CA HIS A 46 -0.90 -1.53 2.37
C HIS A 46 -1.47 -0.17 1.88
N TYR A 47 -0.96 0.34 0.77
CA TYR A 47 -1.38 1.65 0.22
C TYR A 47 -2.46 1.55 -0.85
N ILE A 48 -2.88 0.34 -1.26
CA ILE A 48 -3.95 0.16 -2.26
C ILE A 48 -5.26 0.85 -1.83
N PRO A 49 -5.73 0.76 -0.57
CA PRO A 49 -6.92 1.51 -0.11
C PRO A 49 -6.76 3.02 -0.23
N VAL A 50 -5.54 3.55 -0.07
CA VAL A 50 -5.24 4.99 -0.26
C VAL A 50 -5.39 5.38 -1.72
N LEU A 51 -4.98 4.50 -2.65
CA LEU A 51 -5.09 4.74 -4.09
C LEU A 51 -6.54 4.86 -4.56
N ALA A 52 -7.49 4.19 -3.92
CA ALA A 52 -8.92 4.33 -4.23
C ALA A 52 -9.39 5.80 -4.12
N ARG A 53 -8.78 6.58 -3.22
CA ARG A 53 -9.05 8.01 -3.02
C ARG A 53 -8.10 8.91 -3.80
N LYS A 54 -6.86 8.48 -4.00
CA LYS A 54 -5.80 9.24 -4.69
C LYS A 54 -5.12 8.40 -5.78
N PRO A 55 -5.79 8.13 -6.91
CA PRO A 55 -5.25 7.24 -7.95
C PRO A 55 -3.92 7.71 -8.53
N GLY A 56 -3.74 9.02 -8.68
CA GLY A 56 -2.50 9.60 -9.20
C GLY A 56 -1.24 9.33 -8.35
N ALA A 57 -1.41 8.95 -7.07
CA ALA A 57 -0.29 8.57 -6.22
C ALA A 57 0.43 7.30 -6.70
N LEU A 58 -0.23 6.46 -7.52
CA LEU A 58 0.38 5.27 -8.11
C LEU A 58 1.59 5.61 -9.00
N ARG A 59 1.65 6.82 -9.57
CA ARG A 59 2.73 7.21 -10.50
C ARG A 59 4.06 7.45 -9.80
N ASN A 60 4.03 8.08 -8.62
CA ASN A 60 5.21 8.67 -8.00
C ASN A 60 5.27 8.48 -6.47
N GLY A 61 4.27 7.86 -5.85
CA GLY A 61 4.26 7.61 -4.42
C GLY A 61 5.45 6.75 -4.04
N ALA A 62 6.13 7.11 -2.94
CA ALA A 62 7.33 6.41 -2.46
C ALA A 62 7.13 4.88 -2.36
N PRO A 63 5.98 4.35 -1.90
CA PRO A 63 5.74 2.91 -1.90
C PRO A 63 5.75 2.25 -3.28
N PHE A 64 5.44 2.98 -4.36
CA PHE A 64 5.18 2.39 -5.68
C PHE A 64 6.33 2.52 -6.67
N LYS A 65 7.36 3.33 -6.37
CA LYS A 65 8.47 3.60 -7.30
C LYS A 65 9.22 2.32 -7.69
N ASP A 66 9.52 1.50 -6.70
CA ASP A 66 10.30 0.26 -6.88
C ASP A 66 9.42 -0.99 -6.71
N TRP A 67 8.10 -0.86 -6.90
CA TRP A 67 7.20 -2.00 -6.74
C TRP A 67 7.42 -3.02 -7.85
N GLU A 68 7.84 -4.23 -7.47
CA GLU A 68 8.04 -5.36 -8.36
C GLU A 68 6.72 -5.99 -8.81
N LEU A 69 6.06 -5.34 -9.77
CA LEU A 69 4.91 -5.92 -10.47
C LEU A 69 5.38 -6.94 -11.52
N SER A 70 4.60 -8.01 -11.68
CA SER A 70 4.82 -8.97 -12.76
C SER A 70 4.81 -8.29 -14.13
N SER A 71 5.56 -8.84 -15.08
CA SER A 71 5.68 -8.25 -16.43
C SER A 71 4.34 -8.05 -17.14
N ALA A 72 3.37 -8.96 -16.90
CA ALA A 72 2.01 -8.83 -17.42
C ALA A 72 1.30 -7.59 -16.86
N ILE A 73 1.36 -7.37 -15.55
CA ILE A 73 0.72 -6.22 -14.89
C ILE A 73 1.41 -4.91 -15.29
N ARG A 74 2.75 -4.90 -15.43
CA ARG A 74 3.49 -3.72 -15.94
C ARG A 74 3.07 -3.33 -17.36
N ARG A 75 2.82 -4.31 -18.25
CA ARG A 75 2.30 -4.02 -19.60
C ARG A 75 0.93 -3.34 -19.56
N ILE A 76 0.05 -3.82 -18.68
CA ILE A 76 -1.27 -3.21 -18.47
C ILE A 76 -1.11 -1.78 -17.93
N GLN A 77 -0.29 -1.59 -16.90
CA GLN A 77 0.00 -0.26 -16.32
C GLN A 77 0.51 0.72 -17.38
N HIS A 78 1.44 0.30 -18.24
CA HIS A 78 1.98 1.14 -19.31
C HIS A 78 0.90 1.52 -20.35
N LYS A 79 0.06 0.57 -20.74
CA LYS A 79 -1.02 0.82 -21.71
C LYS A 79 -2.08 1.76 -21.11
N LEU A 80 -2.49 1.51 -19.86
CA LEU A 80 -3.46 2.33 -19.16
C LEU A 80 -2.92 3.74 -18.87
N GLY A 81 -1.64 3.91 -18.59
CA GLY A 81 -1.03 5.23 -18.34
C GLY A 81 -1.21 6.25 -19.47
N LYS A 82 -1.48 5.79 -20.70
CA LYS A 82 -1.77 6.65 -21.88
C LYS A 82 -3.27 6.89 -22.09
N ALA A 83 -4.14 6.16 -21.39
CA ALA A 83 -5.57 6.26 -21.53
C ALA A 83 -6.17 7.31 -20.57
N PRO A 84 -7.26 7.99 -20.96
CA PRO A 84 -8.05 8.80 -20.04
C PRO A 84 -8.48 7.97 -18.81
N ASN A 85 -8.31 8.50 -17.61
CA ASN A 85 -8.59 7.81 -16.34
C ASN A 85 -7.80 6.51 -16.11
N GLY A 86 -6.68 6.31 -16.80
CA GLY A 86 -5.85 5.11 -16.70
C GLY A 86 -5.43 4.73 -15.29
N ASP A 87 -5.06 5.71 -14.46
CA ASP A 87 -4.69 5.47 -13.07
C ASP A 87 -5.85 4.86 -12.28
N ARG A 88 -7.08 5.32 -12.49
CA ARG A 88 -8.27 4.77 -11.80
C ARG A 88 -8.53 3.34 -12.22
N GLN A 89 -8.41 3.03 -13.51
CA GLN A 89 -8.56 1.67 -14.01
C GLN A 89 -7.47 0.75 -13.48
N MET A 90 -6.23 1.23 -13.42
CA MET A 90 -5.13 0.46 -12.83
C MET A 90 -5.35 0.21 -11.34
N VAL A 91 -5.82 1.20 -10.59
CA VAL A 91 -6.19 1.04 -9.17
C VAL A 91 -7.30 0.01 -9.00
N GLN A 92 -8.33 0.01 -9.86
CA GLN A 92 -9.38 -1.02 -9.83
C GLN A 92 -8.83 -2.44 -10.01
N ILE A 93 -7.86 -2.63 -10.90
CA ILE A 93 -7.18 -3.92 -11.08
C ILE A 93 -6.41 -4.30 -9.81
N LEU A 94 -5.65 -3.37 -9.25
CA LEU A 94 -4.86 -3.62 -8.05
C LEU A 94 -5.73 -3.89 -6.82
N SER A 95 -6.92 -3.28 -6.73
CA SER A 95 -7.89 -3.54 -5.65
C SER A 95 -8.50 -4.95 -5.65
N ILE A 96 -8.26 -5.75 -6.69
CA ILE A 96 -8.64 -7.17 -6.71
C ILE A 96 -7.63 -8.02 -5.94
N ILE A 97 -6.40 -7.53 -5.74
CA ILE A 97 -5.40 -8.21 -4.92
C ILE A 97 -5.96 -8.29 -3.49
N PRO A 98 -6.09 -9.49 -2.91
CA PRO A 98 -6.42 -9.63 -1.51
C PRO A 98 -5.33 -8.93 -0.69
N THR A 99 -5.68 -7.81 -0.07
CA THR A 99 -4.90 -7.24 1.02
C THR A 99 -5.38 -7.93 2.28
N ASP A 100 -4.67 -8.97 2.69
CA ASP A 100 -4.93 -9.61 3.97
C ASP A 100 -4.70 -8.60 5.11
N GLY A 101 -5.60 -8.67 6.09
CA GLY A 101 -5.46 -8.17 7.45
C GLY A 101 -5.83 -9.28 8.42
#